data_AF-A0A926H806-F1
#
_entry.id   AF-A0A926H806-F1
#
_cell.length_a   1.000
_cell.length_b   1.000
_cell.length_c   1.000
_cell.angle_alpha   90.00
_cell.angle_beta   90.00
_cell.angle_gamma   90.00
#
_symmetry.space_group_name_H-M   'P 1'
#
loop_
_entity.id
_entity.type
_entity.pdbx_description
1 polymer ?
#
loop_
_entity_poly.entity_id
_entity_poly.type
_entity_poly.pdbx_seq_one_letter_code
_entity_poly.pdbx_strand_id
1 'polypeptide(L)'
;MKRLFAYLLLLSSFAAVAQSSEHSTLRTEINDDDKTYSIKIDGDRNGKPVHYNRTFRVAGMSAAQKEAMKNRVLDSLGLGEAPPPPPRPIAEVNSGTAKVTFTCPTCTGKAKLSITGEGFSADREVEIEKNKPGFPFELDMPPGEYQYTYWQNTVEQMQLPFTVKADQENTVKVK
;
A
#
# COMPACT_ATOMS: atom_id res chain seq x y z
N MET A 1 67.80 -30.07 -14.61
CA MET A 1 66.81 -31.16 -14.69
C MET A 1 65.76 -30.88 -13.62
N LYS A 2 64.64 -30.20 -13.86
CA LYS A 2 63.63 -30.25 -14.93
C LYS A 2 62.95 -31.62 -14.95
N ARG A 3 61.65 -31.59 -14.58
CA ARG A 3 60.63 -32.66 -14.54
C ARG A 3 60.60 -33.41 -13.21
N LEU A 4 59.67 -32.99 -12.34
CA LEU A 4 58.84 -33.86 -11.47
C LEU A 4 57.83 -33.04 -10.60
N PHE A 5 57.56 -31.77 -10.92
CA PHE A 5 56.56 -30.91 -10.26
C PHE A 5 55.19 -30.89 -10.99
N ALA A 6 54.74 -32.00 -11.58
CA ALA A 6 53.62 -31.96 -12.55
C ALA A 6 52.39 -32.82 -12.22
N TYR A 7 52.16 -33.21 -10.95
CA TYR A 7 50.99 -34.06 -10.60
C TYR A 7 50.31 -33.68 -9.29
N LEU A 8 50.06 -32.39 -9.05
CA LEU A 8 49.19 -31.96 -7.95
C LEU A 8 48.22 -30.87 -8.41
N LEU A 9 47.53 -31.14 -9.52
CA LEU A 9 46.60 -30.20 -10.14
C LEU A 9 45.45 -31.01 -10.76
N LEU A 10 44.63 -31.68 -9.93
CA LEU A 10 43.43 -32.40 -10.38
C LEU A 10 42.52 -32.79 -9.20
N LEU A 11 42.10 -31.80 -8.38
CA LEU A 11 40.97 -31.94 -7.45
C LEU A 11 40.13 -30.64 -7.46
N SER A 12 39.78 -30.17 -8.65
CA SER A 12 38.74 -29.17 -8.84
C SER A 12 37.41 -29.91 -9.06
N SER A 13 36.82 -30.43 -7.99
CA SER A 13 35.50 -31.06 -8.05
C SER A 13 34.40 -30.02 -7.82
N PHE A 14 33.88 -29.52 -8.94
CA PHE A 14 32.52 -29.05 -9.19
C PHE A 14 31.71 -28.55 -7.98
N ALA A 15 31.84 -27.26 -7.66
CA ALA A 15 30.72 -26.53 -7.05
C ALA A 15 29.66 -26.33 -8.15
N ALA A 16 28.69 -27.24 -8.23
CA ALA A 16 27.45 -26.99 -8.97
C ALA A 16 26.68 -25.90 -8.21
N VAL A 17 26.98 -24.63 -8.51
CA VAL A 17 26.19 -23.51 -8.02
C VAL A 17 24.91 -23.50 -8.86
N ALA A 18 23.88 -24.20 -8.39
CA ALA A 18 22.52 -23.96 -8.87
C ALA A 18 22.07 -22.59 -8.31
N GLN A 19 22.58 -21.51 -8.89
CA GLN A 19 21.95 -20.19 -8.75
C GLN A 19 20.77 -20.13 -9.71
N SER A 20 19.72 -20.90 -9.45
CA SER A 20 18.40 -20.47 -9.90
C SER A 20 17.93 -19.47 -8.85
N SER A 21 18.36 -18.22 -9.00
CA SER A 21 17.53 -17.15 -8.48
C SER A 21 16.21 -17.28 -9.24
N GLU A 22 15.21 -17.88 -8.60
CA GLU A 22 13.83 -17.87 -9.10
C GLU A 22 13.36 -16.42 -9.05
N HIS A 23 13.82 -15.61 -10.00
CA HIS A 23 13.31 -14.28 -10.25
C HIS A 23 11.89 -14.46 -10.75
N SER A 24 10.93 -14.22 -9.87
CA SER A 24 9.53 -14.04 -10.23
C SER A 24 9.44 -13.02 -11.37
N THR A 25 8.96 -13.44 -12.54
CA THR A 25 8.84 -12.60 -13.76
C THR A 25 7.43 -12.05 -13.93
N LEU A 26 6.72 -11.85 -12.81
CA LEU A 26 5.35 -11.34 -12.83
C LEU A 26 5.31 -9.91 -13.37
N ARG A 27 4.60 -9.74 -14.48
CA ARG A 27 4.23 -8.46 -15.04
C ARG A 27 2.76 -8.20 -14.71
N THR A 28 2.52 -7.17 -13.91
CA THR A 28 1.18 -6.71 -13.55
C THR A 28 0.87 -5.43 -14.30
N GLU A 29 -0.25 -5.41 -15.02
CA GLU A 29 -0.80 -4.25 -15.69
C GLU A 29 -2.20 -4.00 -15.13
N ILE A 30 -2.41 -2.80 -14.61
CA ILE A 30 -3.69 -2.37 -14.03
C ILE A 30 -4.15 -1.14 -14.79
N ASN A 31 -5.39 -1.19 -15.28
CA ASN A 31 -6.06 -0.07 -15.90
C ASN A 31 -7.36 0.23 -15.13
N ASP A 32 -7.49 1.44 -14.63
CA ASP A 32 -8.63 1.93 -13.87
C ASP A 32 -9.17 3.18 -14.57
N ASP A 33 -10.39 3.09 -15.10
CA ASP A 33 -11.09 4.20 -15.76
C ASP A 33 -12.33 4.67 -14.96
N ASP A 34 -12.35 4.38 -13.65
CA ASP A 34 -13.43 4.63 -12.68
C ASP A 34 -14.78 3.96 -12.97
N LYS A 35 -14.95 3.37 -14.17
CA LYS A 35 -16.09 2.53 -14.53
C LYS A 35 -15.72 1.06 -14.49
N THR A 36 -14.50 0.77 -14.88
CA THR A 36 -13.91 -0.55 -15.04
C THR A 36 -12.51 -0.60 -14.44
N TYR A 37 -12.18 -1.77 -13.90
CA TYR A 37 -10.88 -2.06 -13.31
C TYR A 37 -10.37 -3.33 -13.94
N SER A 38 -9.36 -3.20 -14.80
CA SER A 38 -8.76 -4.34 -15.51
C SER A 38 -7.45 -4.71 -14.84
N ILE A 39 -7.32 -5.99 -14.50
CA ILE A 39 -6.11 -6.56 -13.90
C ILE A 39 -5.61 -7.64 -14.85
N LYS A 40 -4.40 -7.41 -15.37
CA LYS A 40 -3.68 -8.38 -16.19
C LYS A 40 -2.38 -8.74 -15.49
N ILE A 41 -2.15 -10.04 -15.30
CA ILE A 41 -0.97 -10.58 -14.66
C ILE A 41 -0.48 -11.75 -15.50
N ASP A 42 0.76 -11.64 -15.98
CA ASP A 42 1.43 -12.68 -16.76
C ASP A 42 2.83 -12.88 -16.20
N GLY A 43 3.25 -14.13 -16.03
CA GLY A 43 4.62 -14.45 -15.63
C GLY A 43 4.71 -15.75 -14.87
N ASP A 44 5.78 -15.91 -14.11
CA ASP A 44 6.03 -17.09 -13.29
C ASP A 44 6.27 -16.71 -11.82
N ARG A 45 5.69 -17.47 -10.89
CA ARG A 45 6.00 -17.42 -9.45
C ARG A 45 6.35 -18.82 -8.96
N ASN A 46 7.56 -18.99 -8.46
CA ASN A 46 8.06 -20.26 -7.92
C ASN A 46 7.95 -21.44 -8.90
N GLY A 47 8.25 -21.21 -10.19
CA GLY A 47 8.16 -22.21 -11.25
C GLY A 47 6.72 -22.55 -11.68
N LYS A 48 5.72 -21.76 -11.23
CA LYS A 48 4.33 -21.89 -11.63
C LYS A 48 3.92 -20.72 -12.54
N PRO A 49 3.48 -20.98 -13.78
CA PRO A 49 2.99 -19.93 -14.65
C PRO A 49 1.67 -19.37 -14.11
N VAL A 50 1.58 -18.04 -14.08
CA VAL A 50 0.37 -17.29 -13.72
C VAL A 50 -0.10 -16.51 -14.94
N HIS A 51 -1.32 -16.80 -15.38
CA HIS A 51 -2.01 -16.06 -16.44
C HIS A 51 -3.37 -15.61 -15.93
N TYR A 52 -3.53 -14.31 -15.78
CA TYR A 52 -4.75 -13.72 -15.30
C TYR A 52 -5.09 -12.48 -16.12
N ASN A 53 -6.31 -12.40 -16.62
CA ASN A 53 -6.81 -11.23 -17.32
C ASN A 53 -8.31 -11.11 -17.05
N ARG A 54 -8.68 -10.16 -16.19
CA ARG A 54 -10.09 -9.87 -15.91
C ARG A 54 -10.34 -8.38 -15.75
N THR A 55 -11.54 -7.99 -16.18
CA THR A 55 -12.09 -6.65 -16.02
C THR A 55 -13.31 -6.71 -15.11
N PHE A 56 -13.33 -5.83 -14.11
CA PHE A 56 -14.42 -5.68 -13.15
C PHE A 56 -15.16 -4.38 -13.40
N ARG A 57 -16.47 -4.36 -13.15
CA ARG A 57 -17.21 -3.09 -13.07
C ARG A 57 -17.01 -2.50 -11.68
N VAL A 58 -16.50 -1.28 -11.63
CA VAL A 58 -16.15 -0.58 -10.38
C VAL A 58 -16.81 0.80 -10.26
N ALA A 59 -17.74 1.13 -11.17
CA ALA A 59 -18.52 2.35 -11.09
C ALA A 59 -19.17 2.49 -9.71
N GLY A 60 -18.82 3.57 -8.99
CA GLY A 60 -19.32 3.85 -7.64
C GLY A 60 -18.59 3.15 -6.49
N MET A 61 -17.52 2.39 -6.77
CA MET A 61 -16.65 1.85 -5.73
C MET A 61 -15.69 2.92 -5.20
N SER A 62 -15.49 2.95 -3.88
CA SER A 62 -14.42 3.74 -3.27
C SER A 62 -13.04 3.15 -3.60
N ALA A 63 -11.98 3.95 -3.45
CA ALA A 63 -10.61 3.47 -3.61
C ALA A 63 -10.30 2.27 -2.71
N ALA A 64 -10.78 2.28 -1.46
CA ALA A 64 -10.63 1.18 -0.52
C ALA A 64 -11.29 -0.12 -1.01
N GLN A 65 -12.46 -0.03 -1.64
CA GLN A 65 -13.15 -1.19 -2.21
C GLN A 65 -12.42 -1.74 -3.44
N LYS A 66 -11.90 -0.86 -4.30
CA LYS A 66 -11.06 -1.26 -5.44
C LYS A 66 -9.78 -1.95 -4.98
N GLU A 67 -9.14 -1.44 -3.93
CA GLU A 67 -7.93 -2.00 -3.34
C GLU A 67 -8.19 -3.37 -2.66
N ALA A 68 -9.24 -3.48 -1.86
CA ALA A 68 -9.64 -4.75 -1.25
C ALA A 68 -9.95 -5.83 -2.29
N MET A 69 -10.60 -5.44 -3.40
CA MET A 69 -10.86 -6.34 -4.53
C MET A 69 -9.55 -6.79 -5.20
N LYS A 70 -8.62 -5.87 -5.48
CA LYS A 70 -7.30 -6.18 -6.05
C LYS A 70 -6.55 -7.18 -5.16
N ASN A 71 -6.50 -6.94 -3.86
CA ASN A 71 -5.81 -7.80 -2.91
C ASN A 71 -6.43 -9.21 -2.88
N ARG A 72 -7.76 -9.30 -2.87
CA ARG A 72 -8.45 -10.60 -2.95
C ARG A 72 -8.14 -11.36 -4.24
N VAL A 73 -8.01 -10.66 -5.37
CA VAL A 73 -7.58 -11.26 -6.64
C VAL A 73 -6.15 -11.79 -6.53
N LEU A 74 -5.22 -10.98 -6.01
CA LEU A 74 -3.83 -11.39 -5.82
C LEU A 74 -3.72 -12.59 -4.87
N ASP A 75 -4.43 -12.58 -3.74
CA ASP A 75 -4.49 -13.70 -2.80
C ASP A 75 -4.99 -14.99 -3.48
N SER A 76 -6.03 -14.88 -4.31
CA SER A 76 -6.57 -16.03 -5.04
C SER A 76 -5.59 -16.63 -6.05
N LEU A 77 -4.66 -15.82 -6.55
CA LEU A 77 -3.58 -16.24 -7.44
C LEU A 77 -2.35 -16.73 -6.66
N GLY A 78 -2.41 -16.74 -5.32
CA GLY A 78 -1.26 -16.97 -4.47
C GLY A 78 -0.16 -15.94 -4.70
N LEU A 79 -0.54 -14.72 -5.11
CA LEU A 79 0.29 -13.54 -5.37
C LEU A 79 0.27 -12.51 -4.23
N GLY A 80 -0.62 -12.69 -3.24
CA GLY A 80 -0.69 -11.87 -2.04
C GLY A 80 0.60 -11.82 -1.24
N GLU A 81 0.73 -10.78 -0.41
CA GLU A 81 1.68 -10.77 0.69
C GLU A 81 1.41 -11.97 1.62
N ALA A 82 2.44 -12.42 2.34
CA ALA A 82 2.25 -13.47 3.34
C ALA A 82 1.08 -13.07 4.26
N PRO A 83 0.14 -13.99 4.57
CA PRO A 83 -0.98 -13.64 5.43
C PRO A 83 -0.41 -13.00 6.70
N PRO A 84 -0.98 -11.86 7.14
CA PRO A 84 -0.51 -11.24 8.36
C PRO A 84 -0.51 -12.30 9.46
N PRO A 85 0.48 -12.25 10.39
CA PRO A 85 0.54 -13.20 11.50
C PRO A 85 -0.85 -13.34 12.13
N PRO A 86 -1.25 -14.56 12.53
CA PRO A 86 -2.61 -14.82 13.01
C PRO A 86 -3.01 -13.73 14.00
N PRO A 87 -4.21 -13.15 13.86
CA PRO A 87 -4.66 -12.10 14.76
C PRO A 87 -4.43 -12.59 16.19
N ARG A 88 -3.68 -11.81 16.97
CA ARG A 88 -3.69 -11.99 18.42
C ARG A 88 -5.17 -12.00 18.82
N PRO A 89 -5.58 -12.84 19.80
CA PRO A 89 -6.96 -12.89 20.27
C PRO A 89 -7.51 -11.48 20.31
N ILE A 90 -8.56 -11.24 19.53
CA ILE A 90 -9.19 -9.95 19.39
C ILE A 90 -9.64 -9.58 20.80
N ALA A 91 -8.84 -8.78 21.50
CA ALA A 91 -9.42 -7.87 22.47
C ALA A 91 -10.41 -7.08 21.63
N GLU A 92 -11.69 -7.23 21.96
CA GLU A 92 -12.77 -6.45 21.38
C GLU A 92 -12.22 -5.06 21.01
N VAL A 93 -12.28 -4.70 19.72
CA VAL A 93 -12.29 -3.28 19.37
C VAL A 93 -13.62 -2.78 19.89
N ASN A 94 -13.67 -2.54 21.20
CA ASN A 94 -14.65 -1.73 21.85
C ASN A 94 -14.47 -0.33 21.27
N SER A 95 -15.15 -0.10 20.14
CA SER A 95 -16.06 1.02 19.91
C SER A 95 -15.70 2.36 20.56
N GLY A 96 -14.45 2.78 20.49
CA GLY A 96 -14.02 4.13 20.83
C GLY A 96 -13.42 4.78 19.61
N THR A 97 -14.23 5.35 18.71
CA THR A 97 -13.71 6.25 17.69
C THR A 97 -13.30 7.55 18.37
N ALA A 98 -12.06 8.00 18.16
CA ALA A 98 -11.60 9.29 18.59
C ALA A 98 -11.81 10.33 17.48
N LYS A 99 -12.22 11.54 17.84
CA LYS A 99 -12.27 12.67 16.89
C LYS A 99 -10.87 13.16 16.62
N VAL A 100 -10.54 13.21 15.33
CA VAL A 100 -9.29 13.78 14.84
C VAL A 100 -9.59 15.05 14.06
N THR A 101 -9.05 16.16 14.53
CA THR A 101 -9.20 17.47 13.90
C THR A 101 -7.99 17.73 13.01
N PHE A 102 -8.23 17.81 11.70
CA PHE A 102 -7.22 18.23 10.74
C PHE A 102 -7.30 19.74 10.57
N THR A 103 -6.17 20.41 10.77
CA THR A 103 -6.05 21.86 10.64
C THR A 103 -5.01 22.18 9.58
N CYS A 104 -5.30 23.17 8.73
CA CYS A 104 -4.31 23.70 7.80
C CYS A 104 -4.49 25.21 7.65
N PRO A 105 -3.77 26.02 8.43
CA PRO A 105 -3.89 27.48 8.39
C PRO A 105 -3.38 28.09 7.07
N THR A 106 -2.48 27.39 6.38
CA THR A 106 -1.76 27.91 5.19
C THR A 106 -2.27 27.31 3.88
N CYS A 107 -3.20 26.36 3.92
CA CYS A 107 -3.73 25.71 2.72
C CYS A 107 -4.61 26.65 1.92
N THR A 108 -4.40 26.66 0.61
CA THR A 108 -5.15 27.49 -0.35
C THR A 108 -5.33 26.73 -1.67
N GLY A 109 -6.37 27.04 -2.43
CA GLY A 109 -6.63 26.36 -3.70
C GLY A 109 -7.11 24.93 -3.51
N LYS A 110 -6.79 24.04 -4.46
CA LYS A 110 -7.22 22.64 -4.42
C LYS A 110 -6.31 21.84 -3.50
N ALA A 111 -6.89 21.23 -2.49
CA ALA A 111 -6.20 20.42 -1.50
C ALA A 111 -6.79 19.01 -1.48
N LYS A 112 -5.92 18.00 -1.46
CA LYS A 112 -6.30 16.60 -1.22
C LYS A 112 -5.53 16.08 -0.01
N LEU A 113 -6.22 15.38 0.87
CA LEU A 113 -5.65 14.65 1.99
C LEU A 113 -6.06 13.18 1.87
N SER A 114 -5.09 12.27 1.90
CA SER A 114 -5.32 10.83 1.97
C SER A 114 -4.76 10.32 3.28
N ILE A 115 -5.54 9.56 4.03
CA ILE A 115 -5.19 9.00 5.33
C ILE A 115 -5.21 7.49 5.20
N THR A 116 -4.17 6.82 5.67
CA THR A 116 -4.09 5.35 5.67
C THR A 116 -3.45 4.85 6.97
N GLY A 117 -3.93 3.73 7.50
CA GLY A 117 -3.37 3.10 8.70
C GLY A 117 -4.33 2.08 9.31
N GLU A 118 -3.80 0.99 9.88
CA GLU A 118 -4.57 -0.03 10.63
C GLU A 118 -5.92 -0.46 10.00
N GLY A 119 -5.96 -0.68 8.68
CA GLY A 119 -7.18 -1.09 7.96
C GLY A 119 -8.22 0.02 7.74
N PHE A 120 -7.91 1.25 8.14
CA PHE A 120 -8.67 2.46 7.85
C PHE A 120 -8.00 3.24 6.71
N SER A 121 -8.83 3.74 5.81
CA SER A 121 -8.41 4.63 4.73
C SER A 121 -9.49 5.68 4.48
N ALA A 122 -9.10 6.94 4.35
CA ALA A 122 -10.01 8.03 4.04
C ALA A 122 -9.35 9.03 3.10
N ASP A 123 -10.07 9.44 2.06
CA ASP A 123 -9.65 10.49 1.14
C ASP A 123 -10.59 11.69 1.27
N ARG A 124 -10.02 12.89 1.26
CA ARG A 124 -10.76 14.13 1.27
C ARG A 124 -10.15 15.13 0.31
N GLU A 125 -10.93 15.56 -0.66
CA GLU A 125 -10.57 16.63 -1.58
C GLU A 125 -11.44 17.87 -1.30
N VAL A 126 -10.81 19.03 -1.19
CA VAL A 126 -11.46 20.30 -0.88
C VAL A 126 -10.88 21.40 -1.73
N GLU A 127 -11.75 22.28 -2.22
CA GLU A 127 -11.37 23.54 -2.84
C GLU A 127 -11.51 24.65 -1.80
N ILE A 128 -10.37 25.25 -1.44
CA ILE A 128 -10.27 26.23 -0.36
C ILE A 128 -10.36 27.62 -0.96
N GLU A 129 -11.50 28.26 -0.74
CA GLU A 129 -11.79 29.62 -1.16
C GLU A 129 -12.08 30.51 0.06
N LYS A 130 -12.01 31.83 -0.11
CA LYS A 130 -12.26 32.81 0.98
C LYS A 130 -13.58 32.59 1.72
N ASN A 131 -14.60 32.08 1.02
CA ASN A 131 -15.94 31.88 1.58
C ASN A 131 -16.26 30.39 1.84
N LYS A 132 -15.32 29.48 1.55
CA LYS A 132 -15.50 28.03 1.69
C LYS A 132 -14.20 27.40 2.22
N PRO A 133 -13.96 27.50 3.54
CA PRO A 133 -12.78 26.90 4.14
C PRO A 133 -12.86 25.38 4.06
N GLY A 134 -11.81 24.72 3.56
CA GLY A 134 -11.70 23.26 3.55
C GLY A 134 -11.19 22.67 4.87
N PHE A 135 -10.68 23.53 5.75
CA PHE A 135 -10.13 23.23 7.07
C PHE A 135 -10.60 24.29 8.09
N PRO A 136 -10.69 23.96 9.39
CA PRO A 136 -10.45 22.64 9.96
C PRO A 136 -11.58 21.66 9.63
N PHE A 137 -11.31 20.36 9.77
CA PHE A 137 -12.35 19.35 9.71
C PHE A 137 -12.09 18.21 10.66
N GLU A 138 -13.16 17.51 11.04
CA GLU A 138 -13.11 16.38 11.96
C GLU A 138 -13.34 15.06 11.20
N LEU A 139 -12.66 14.02 11.68
CA LEU A 139 -12.83 12.65 11.22
C LEU A 139 -12.80 11.72 12.42
N ASP A 140 -13.82 10.88 12.57
CA ASP A 140 -13.85 9.85 13.59
C ASP A 140 -12.95 8.68 13.14
N MET A 141 -11.90 8.42 13.90
CA MET A 141 -10.89 7.40 13.59
C MET A 141 -10.68 6.48 14.79
N PRO A 142 -10.43 5.17 14.58
CA PRO A 142 -9.93 4.31 15.63
C PRO A 142 -8.60 4.85 16.19
N PRO A 143 -8.29 4.60 17.48
CA PRO A 143 -6.95 4.78 18.00
C PRO A 143 -5.98 3.86 17.26
N GLY A 144 -4.80 4.38 16.89
CA GLY A 144 -3.84 3.64 16.08
C GLY A 144 -2.79 4.52 15.44
N GLU A 145 -1.87 3.88 14.72
CA GLU A 145 -0.84 4.56 13.92
C GLU A 145 -1.31 4.77 12.48
N TYR A 146 -1.18 6.01 12.01
CA TYR A 146 -1.64 6.44 10.70
C TYR A 146 -0.55 7.22 9.96
N GLN A 147 -0.75 7.35 8.67
CA GLN A 147 -0.02 8.29 7.82
C GLN A 147 -1.03 9.10 7.02
N TYR A 148 -0.73 10.37 6.80
CA TYR A 148 -1.45 11.17 5.81
C TYR A 148 -0.51 11.60 4.69
N THR A 149 -1.04 11.67 3.48
CA THR A 149 -0.40 12.30 2.33
C THR A 149 -1.23 13.51 1.93
N TYR A 150 -0.55 14.64 1.70
CA TYR A 150 -1.17 15.91 1.35
C TYR A 150 -0.73 16.36 -0.04
N TRP A 151 -1.69 16.73 -0.88
CA TRP A 151 -1.46 17.34 -2.19
C TRP A 151 -2.05 18.75 -2.24
N GLN A 152 -1.35 19.66 -2.90
CA GLN A 152 -1.84 20.99 -3.22
C GLN A 152 -1.71 21.22 -4.73
N ASN A 153 -2.82 21.59 -5.38
CA ASN A 153 -2.90 21.78 -6.82
C ASN A 153 -2.33 20.56 -7.59
N THR A 154 -2.73 19.35 -7.16
CA THR A 154 -2.31 18.06 -7.76
C THR A 154 -0.84 17.68 -7.52
N VAL A 155 -0.05 18.52 -6.82
CA VAL A 155 1.34 18.21 -6.47
C VAL A 155 1.41 17.67 -5.05
N GLU A 156 2.02 16.50 -4.88
CA GLU A 156 2.28 15.94 -3.56
C GLU A 156 3.24 16.86 -2.80
N GLN A 157 2.88 17.24 -1.58
CA GLN A 157 3.66 18.16 -0.76
C GLN A 157 4.37 17.43 0.37
N MET A 158 3.70 16.45 0.99
CA MET A 158 4.22 15.72 2.13
C MET A 158 3.46 14.42 2.37
N GLN A 159 4.15 13.48 3.01
CA GLN A 159 3.59 12.29 3.62
C GLN A 159 4.16 12.18 5.03
N LEU A 160 3.31 12.23 6.05
CA LEU A 160 3.73 12.27 7.45
C LEU A 160 2.91 11.30 8.32
N PRO A 161 3.57 10.61 9.28
CA PRO A 161 2.88 9.76 10.23
C PRO A 161 2.19 10.60 11.33
N PHE A 162 1.13 10.06 11.92
CA PHE A 162 0.49 10.57 13.12
C PHE A 162 -0.19 9.46 13.91
N THR A 163 -0.30 9.64 15.22
CA THR A 163 -0.92 8.67 16.12
C THR A 163 -2.26 9.22 16.61
N VAL A 164 -3.30 8.38 16.57
CA VAL A 164 -4.60 8.67 17.18
C VAL A 164 -4.68 7.97 18.53
N LYS A 165 -4.95 8.73 19.58
CA LYS A 165 -5.09 8.23 20.95
C LYS A 165 -6.57 8.20 21.34
N ALA A 166 -6.96 7.14 22.03
CA ALA A 166 -8.29 7.04 22.63
C ALA A 166 -8.50 8.16 23.67
N ASP A 167 -9.71 8.70 23.73
CA ASP A 167 -10.17 9.64 24.77
C ASP A 167 -9.29 10.90 24.95
N GLN A 168 -8.53 11.27 23.92
CA GLN A 168 -7.72 12.48 23.88
C GLN A 168 -8.11 13.35 22.68
N GLU A 169 -7.85 14.65 22.78
CA GLU A 169 -7.96 15.54 21.65
C GLU A 169 -6.82 15.22 20.66
N ASN A 170 -7.19 14.79 19.46
CA ASN A 170 -6.24 14.49 18.40
C ASN A 170 -6.28 15.62 17.38
N THR A 171 -5.23 16.44 17.32
CA THR A 171 -5.10 17.51 16.33
C THR A 171 -3.91 17.23 15.41
N VAL A 172 -4.18 17.15 14.10
CA VAL A 172 -3.17 17.00 13.06
C VAL A 172 -3.02 18.33 12.32
N LYS A 173 -1.80 18.88 12.34
CA LYS A 173 -1.45 20.07 11.55
C LYS A 173 -0.94 19.64 10.19
N VAL A 174 -1.78 19.80 9.19
CA VAL A 174 -1.42 19.62 7.79
C VAL A 174 -0.76 20.92 7.35
N LYS A 175 0.54 20.91 7.10
CA LYS A 175 1.34 22.05 6.59
C LYS A 175 1.46 23.29 7.50
#